data_AF-F3GJ86-F1
#
_entry.id   AF-F3GJ86-F1
#
_cell.length_a   1.000
_cell.length_b   1.000
_cell.length_c   1.000
_cell.angle_alpha   90.00
_cell.angle_beta   90.00
_cell.angle_gamma   90.00
#
_symmetry.space_group_name_H-M   'P 1'
#
loop_
_entity.id
_entity.type
_entity.pdbx_description
1 polymer ?
#
loop_
_entity_poly.entity_id
_entity_poly.type
_entity_poly.pdbx_seq_one_letter_code
_entity_poly.pdbx_strand_id
1 'polypeptide(L)'
;MLADARNDFDVRWGYLRKGDPATGLPAAPDLIRDELRTVQRDWEGLRKSTDVILASEQTVLSLHQVAATLAETIPQLQAEYEKVVENLLQSRAPAAQVVVAQRQALLAERILGSVNTVLAGDETAVQAADAFGRDASQFGRVLNGMLEGNATLRISQVEDRDARARLAEIAELFEFVSGSVDEILETSPELYQVREASGNIFNTSQTLLDETSVLANSLENLVKRRTVNTVGGYVLGLLALASIILIGLVMVRETNRQLRETAQKSERNQTAIMRLLDEIENLADGDL
;
A
#
# COMPACT_ATOMS: atom_id res chain seq x y z
N MET A 1 -4.11 0.64 3.00
CA MET A 1 -3.36 -0.09 4.05
C MET A 1 -2.00 0.52 4.33
N LEU A 2 -1.08 0.58 3.34
CA LEU A 2 0.29 1.11 3.56
C LEU A 2 0.28 2.59 4.03
N ALA A 3 -0.50 3.44 3.35
CA ALA A 3 -0.70 4.84 3.75
C ALA A 3 -1.30 5.00 5.15
N ASP A 4 -2.24 4.13 5.54
CA ASP A 4 -2.92 4.21 6.83
C ASP A 4 -1.96 3.87 7.98
N ALA A 5 -1.17 2.80 7.81
CA ALA A 5 -0.12 2.42 8.76
C ALA A 5 0.95 3.51 8.91
N ARG A 6 1.35 4.14 7.79
CA ARG A 6 2.27 5.28 7.80
C ARG A 6 1.71 6.45 8.63
N ASN A 7 0.44 6.78 8.42
CA ASN A 7 -0.21 7.91 9.10
C ASN A 7 -0.43 7.65 10.60
N ASP A 8 -0.85 6.44 10.99
CA ASP A 8 -1.04 6.06 12.40
C ASP A 8 0.28 6.12 13.20
N PHE A 9 1.39 5.66 12.62
CA PHE A 9 2.70 5.77 13.27
C PHE A 9 3.16 7.23 13.38
N ASP A 10 3.01 8.06 12.33
CA ASP A 10 3.42 9.48 12.38
C ASP A 10 2.71 10.25 13.50
N VAL A 11 1.41 9.96 13.70
CA VAL A 11 0.57 10.51 14.78
C VAL A 11 1.08 10.07 16.15
N ARG A 12 1.26 8.75 16.37
CA ARG A 12 1.72 8.20 17.66
C ARG A 12 3.14 8.66 18.02
N TRP A 13 4.02 8.70 17.03
CA TRP A 13 5.38 9.20 17.18
C TRP A 13 5.40 10.70 17.51
N GLY A 14 4.47 11.47 16.91
CA GLY A 14 4.19 12.85 17.27
C GLY A 14 3.88 13.05 18.76
N TYR A 15 2.97 12.23 19.32
CA TYR A 15 2.63 12.25 20.75
C TYR A 15 3.83 11.93 21.65
N LEU A 16 4.62 10.91 21.30
CA LEU A 16 5.79 10.51 22.09
C LEU A 16 6.84 11.65 22.17
N ARG A 17 7.10 12.31 21.04
CA ARG A 17 8.15 13.35 20.93
C ARG A 17 7.73 14.69 21.51
N LYS A 18 6.49 15.13 21.29
CA LYS A 18 6.02 16.48 21.67
C LYS A 18 5.17 16.49 22.96
N GLY A 19 4.76 15.32 23.43
CA GLY A 19 3.63 15.18 24.35
C GLY A 19 2.30 15.39 23.62
N ASP A 20 1.21 15.16 24.34
CA ASP A 20 -0.15 15.44 23.88
C ASP A 20 -0.90 16.24 24.96
N PRO A 21 -1.23 17.52 24.70
CA PRO A 21 -2.03 18.34 25.63
C PRO A 21 -3.44 17.80 25.89
N ALA A 22 -4.03 17.01 24.98
CA ALA A 22 -5.39 16.51 25.12
C ALA A 22 -5.48 15.32 26.10
N THR A 23 -4.49 14.43 26.11
CA THR A 23 -4.37 13.32 27.08
C THR A 23 -3.51 13.65 28.30
N GLY A 24 -2.82 14.80 28.31
CA GLY A 24 -1.90 15.20 29.37
C GLY A 24 -0.56 14.46 29.37
N LEU A 25 -0.21 13.81 28.24
CA LEU A 25 1.05 13.08 28.08
C LEU A 25 2.22 14.08 27.98
N PRO A 26 3.22 14.05 28.88
CA PRO A 26 4.39 14.91 28.78
C PRO A 26 5.31 14.45 27.64
N ALA A 27 6.08 15.39 27.06
CA ALA A 27 7.13 15.06 26.11
C ALA A 27 8.17 14.10 26.73
N ALA A 28 8.75 13.24 25.89
CA ALA A 28 9.68 12.20 26.33
C ALA A 28 10.92 12.78 27.07
N PRO A 29 11.41 12.13 28.15
CA PRO A 29 12.48 12.67 28.98
C PRO A 29 13.82 12.87 28.25
N ASP A 30 14.55 13.91 28.68
CA ASP A 30 15.89 14.28 28.23
C ASP A 30 16.94 13.14 28.26
N LEU A 31 16.71 12.11 29.08
CA LEU A 31 17.57 10.93 29.25
C LEU A 31 17.50 9.92 28.10
N ILE A 32 16.44 9.92 27.28
CA ILE A 32 16.26 8.99 26.15
C ILE A 32 16.35 9.69 24.79
N ARG A 33 17.00 10.87 24.75
CA ARG A 33 17.07 11.69 23.54
C ARG A 33 17.85 11.06 22.40
N ASP A 34 18.81 10.20 22.69
CA ASP A 34 19.62 9.58 21.64
C ASP A 34 18.88 8.38 21.02
N GLU A 35 18.22 7.55 21.82
CA GLU A 35 17.30 6.50 21.35
C GLU A 35 16.13 7.09 20.54
N LEU A 36 15.54 8.20 21.00
CA LEU A 36 14.52 8.93 20.24
C LEU A 36 15.05 9.47 18.90
N ARG A 37 16.31 9.89 18.81
CA ARG A 37 16.92 10.39 17.57
C ARG A 37 17.16 9.29 16.55
N THR A 38 17.53 8.09 17.00
CA THR A 38 17.75 6.95 16.08
C THR A 38 16.42 6.46 15.52
N VAL A 39 15.42 6.21 16.37
CA VAL A 39 14.06 5.86 15.95
C VAL A 39 13.41 6.94 15.06
N GLN A 40 13.66 8.23 15.32
CA GLN A 40 13.19 9.33 14.44
C GLN A 40 13.82 9.26 13.04
N ARG A 41 15.12 8.93 12.93
CA ARG A 41 15.83 8.85 11.65
C ARG A 41 15.32 7.67 10.82
N ASP A 42 15.16 6.53 11.47
CA ASP A 42 14.66 5.30 10.85
C ASP A 42 13.20 5.48 10.43
N TRP A 43 12.37 6.15 11.25
CA TRP A 43 11.02 6.56 10.87
C TRP A 43 10.99 7.49 9.64
N GLU A 44 11.87 8.49 9.57
CA GLU A 44 11.95 9.38 8.41
C GLU A 44 12.36 8.64 7.12
N GLY A 45 13.29 7.68 7.21
CA GLY A 45 13.67 6.81 6.09
C GLY A 45 12.53 5.90 5.62
N LEU A 46 11.85 5.25 6.57
CA LEU A 46 10.69 4.38 6.32
C LEU A 46 9.54 5.16 5.68
N ARG A 47 9.23 6.35 6.19
CA ARG A 47 8.23 7.27 5.65
C ARG A 47 8.57 7.69 4.23
N LYS A 48 9.80 8.17 3.97
CA LYS A 48 10.21 8.60 2.63
C LYS A 48 10.09 7.48 1.60
N SER A 49 10.51 6.26 1.97
CA SER A 49 10.38 5.09 1.10
C SER A 49 8.91 4.72 0.86
N THR A 50 8.06 4.83 1.88
CA THR A 50 6.61 4.62 1.75
C THR A 50 5.97 5.66 0.82
N ASP A 51 6.39 6.91 0.89
CA ASP A 51 5.90 8.00 0.04
C ASP A 51 6.25 7.77 -1.45
N VAL A 52 7.43 7.20 -1.74
CA VAL A 52 7.81 6.79 -3.11
C VAL A 52 6.88 5.70 -3.65
N ILE A 53 6.63 4.63 -2.89
CA ILE A 53 5.75 3.53 -3.34
C ILE A 53 4.34 4.03 -3.63
N LEU A 54 3.79 4.88 -2.74
CA LEU A 54 2.44 5.43 -2.91
C LEU A 54 2.34 6.42 -4.08
N ALA A 55 3.41 7.17 -4.38
CA ALA A 55 3.43 8.07 -5.54
C ALA A 55 3.47 7.33 -6.88
N SER A 56 4.16 6.17 -6.93
CA SER A 56 4.34 5.37 -8.14
C SER A 56 3.32 4.23 -8.31
N GLU A 57 2.39 4.02 -7.37
CA GLU A 57 1.44 2.90 -7.34
C GLU A 57 0.71 2.71 -8.69
N GLN A 58 0.12 3.77 -9.24
CA GLN A 58 -0.62 3.70 -10.51
C GLN A 58 0.27 3.39 -11.72
N THR A 59 1.50 3.89 -11.73
CA THR A 59 2.49 3.65 -12.79
C THR A 59 2.91 2.18 -12.80
N VAL A 60 3.20 1.62 -11.62
CA VAL A 60 3.57 0.22 -11.44
C VAL A 60 2.42 -0.71 -11.84
N LEU A 61 1.17 -0.37 -11.50
CA LEU A 61 -0.02 -1.12 -11.92
C LEU A 61 -0.23 -1.09 -13.44
N SER A 62 -0.03 0.07 -14.09
CA SER A 62 -0.12 0.19 -15.56
C SER A 62 0.91 -0.72 -16.23
N LEU A 63 2.17 -0.63 -15.80
CA LEU A 63 3.27 -1.40 -16.36
C LEU A 63 3.10 -2.91 -16.16
N HIS A 64 2.60 -3.36 -15.00
CA HIS A 64 2.24 -4.77 -14.81
C HIS A 64 1.12 -5.23 -15.75
N GLN A 65 0.12 -4.39 -16.03
CA GLN A 65 -0.95 -4.72 -16.97
C GLN A 65 -0.44 -4.80 -18.42
N VAL A 66 0.39 -3.85 -18.85
CA VAL A 66 1.06 -3.86 -20.15
C VAL A 66 1.88 -5.14 -20.31
N ALA A 67 2.74 -5.43 -19.35
CA ALA A 67 3.61 -6.60 -19.40
C ALA A 67 2.85 -7.94 -19.33
N ALA A 68 1.71 -8.00 -18.63
CA ALA A 68 0.82 -9.16 -18.66
C ALA A 68 0.24 -9.38 -20.07
N THR A 69 -0.23 -8.31 -20.73
CA THR A 69 -0.71 -8.39 -22.11
C THR A 69 0.42 -8.77 -23.07
N LEU A 70 1.64 -8.26 -22.89
CA LEU A 70 2.81 -8.69 -23.68
C LEU A 70 3.16 -10.18 -23.47
N ALA A 71 3.03 -10.69 -22.24
CA ALA A 71 3.23 -12.11 -21.93
C ALA A 71 2.18 -13.03 -22.57
N GLU A 72 0.99 -12.51 -22.90
CA GLU A 72 -0.03 -13.21 -23.69
C GLU A 72 0.20 -13.05 -25.21
N THR A 73 0.58 -11.87 -25.69
CA THR A 73 0.74 -11.56 -27.12
C THR A 73 2.02 -12.16 -27.73
N ILE A 74 3.14 -12.16 -27.01
CA ILE A 74 4.43 -12.61 -27.56
C ILE A 74 4.44 -14.12 -27.92
N PRO A 75 3.89 -15.03 -27.09
CA PRO A 75 3.75 -16.44 -27.50
C PRO A 75 2.87 -16.63 -28.75
N GLN A 76 1.88 -15.76 -28.97
CA GLN A 76 1.06 -15.79 -30.19
C GLN A 76 1.88 -15.34 -31.42
N LEU A 77 2.68 -14.27 -31.28
CA LEU A 77 3.62 -13.84 -32.33
C LEU A 77 4.63 -14.94 -32.68
N GLN A 78 5.13 -15.69 -31.70
CA GLN A 78 6.00 -16.84 -31.94
C GLN A 78 5.29 -17.94 -32.73
N ALA A 79 4.09 -18.34 -32.29
CA ALA A 79 3.31 -19.39 -32.95
C ALA A 79 2.91 -19.04 -34.39
N GLU A 80 2.60 -17.77 -34.70
CA GLU A 80 2.39 -17.35 -36.09
C GLU A 80 3.69 -17.32 -36.90
N TYR A 81 4.82 -16.93 -36.30
CA TYR A 81 6.12 -16.99 -36.97
C TYR A 81 6.56 -18.43 -37.30
N GLU A 82 6.25 -19.41 -36.45
CA GLU A 82 6.46 -20.82 -36.75
C GLU A 82 5.67 -21.26 -37.99
N LYS A 83 4.40 -20.87 -38.09
CA LYS A 83 3.57 -21.15 -39.28
C LYS A 83 4.04 -20.39 -40.53
N VAL A 84 4.62 -19.18 -40.39
CA VAL A 84 5.32 -18.51 -41.50
C VAL A 84 6.51 -19.34 -41.97
N VAL A 85 7.32 -19.88 -41.05
CA VAL A 85 8.45 -20.76 -41.37
C VAL A 85 7.98 -22.04 -42.08
N GLU A 86 6.90 -22.66 -41.63
CA GLU A 86 6.29 -23.81 -42.30
C GLU A 86 5.86 -23.50 -43.73
N ASN A 87 5.12 -22.40 -43.95
CA ASN A 87 4.68 -21.97 -45.28
C ASN A 87 5.87 -21.68 -46.22
N LEU A 88 6.92 -21.01 -45.72
CA LEU A 88 8.15 -20.74 -46.48
C LEU A 88 8.89 -22.04 -46.85
N LEU A 89 8.89 -23.05 -45.97
CA LEU A 89 9.47 -24.36 -46.28
C LEU A 89 8.65 -25.15 -47.32
N GLN A 90 7.32 -25.14 -47.20
CA GLN A 90 6.41 -25.82 -48.13
C GLN A 90 6.47 -25.22 -49.54
N SER A 91 6.47 -23.88 -49.64
CA SER A 91 6.62 -23.14 -50.90
C SER A 91 8.03 -23.20 -51.50
N ARG A 92 9.00 -23.80 -50.80
CA ARG A 92 10.44 -23.84 -51.17
C ARG A 92 11.06 -22.46 -51.34
N ALA A 93 10.67 -21.52 -50.48
CA ALA A 93 11.22 -20.17 -50.46
C ALA A 93 12.75 -20.17 -50.25
N PRO A 94 13.46 -19.11 -50.68
CA PRO A 94 14.90 -18.99 -50.47
C PRO A 94 15.29 -19.17 -49.00
N ALA A 95 16.30 -20.00 -48.72
CA ALA A 95 16.74 -20.32 -47.36
C ALA A 95 17.04 -19.07 -46.50
N ALA A 96 17.47 -17.97 -47.12
CA ALA A 96 17.67 -16.69 -46.44
C ALA A 96 16.37 -16.14 -45.79
N GLN A 97 15.21 -16.27 -46.44
CA GLN A 97 13.92 -15.85 -45.87
C GLN A 97 13.51 -16.74 -44.70
N VAL A 98 13.71 -18.07 -44.82
CA VAL A 98 13.45 -19.03 -43.73
C VAL A 98 14.29 -18.68 -42.50
N VAL A 99 15.59 -18.40 -42.67
CA VAL A 99 16.48 -18.00 -41.58
C VAL A 99 16.09 -16.66 -40.96
N VAL A 100 15.62 -15.69 -41.75
CA VAL A 100 15.10 -14.41 -41.22
C VAL A 100 13.84 -14.65 -40.38
N ALA A 101 12.88 -15.44 -40.87
CA ALA A 101 11.66 -15.77 -40.14
C ALA A 101 11.94 -16.51 -38.82
N GLN A 102 12.80 -17.53 -38.82
CA GLN A 102 13.21 -18.23 -37.58
C GLN A 102 13.88 -17.30 -36.56
N ARG A 103 14.69 -16.34 -37.03
CA ARG A 103 15.32 -15.34 -36.14
C ARG A 103 14.32 -14.35 -35.54
N GLN A 104 13.14 -14.16 -36.14
CA GLN A 104 12.09 -13.31 -35.55
C GLN A 104 11.38 -13.99 -34.38
N ALA A 105 11.12 -15.30 -34.45
CA ALA A 105 10.58 -16.06 -33.31
C ALA A 105 11.48 -15.96 -32.07
N LEU A 106 12.81 -16.10 -32.26
CA LEU A 106 13.81 -15.92 -31.18
C LEU A 106 13.92 -14.46 -30.71
N LEU A 107 13.68 -13.47 -31.58
CA LEU A 107 13.67 -12.06 -31.20
C LEU A 107 12.43 -11.74 -30.35
N ALA A 108 11.27 -12.30 -30.67
CA ALA A 108 10.07 -12.23 -29.84
C ALA A 108 10.33 -12.80 -28.43
N GLU A 109 11.04 -13.94 -28.31
CA GLU A 109 11.43 -14.50 -27.01
C GLU A 109 12.27 -13.52 -26.17
N ARG A 110 13.26 -12.87 -26.80
CA ARG A 110 14.12 -11.87 -26.15
C ARG A 110 13.36 -10.62 -25.71
N ILE A 111 12.36 -10.20 -26.48
CA ILE A 111 11.46 -9.10 -26.11
C ILE A 111 10.74 -9.44 -24.80
N LEU A 112 10.14 -10.64 -24.70
CA LEU A 112 9.48 -11.11 -23.46
C LEU A 112 10.46 -11.25 -22.28
N GLY A 113 11.64 -11.81 -22.52
CA GLY A 113 12.70 -11.90 -21.51
C GLY A 113 13.08 -10.52 -20.95
N SER A 114 13.23 -9.53 -21.83
CA SER A 114 13.55 -8.16 -21.44
C SER A 114 12.43 -7.51 -20.62
N VAL A 115 11.16 -7.67 -21.02
CA VAL A 115 9.98 -7.18 -20.27
C VAL A 115 9.91 -7.79 -18.86
N ASN A 116 10.19 -9.09 -18.73
CA ASN A 116 10.22 -9.77 -17.42
C ASN A 116 11.33 -9.22 -16.50
N THR A 117 12.50 -8.86 -17.06
CA THR A 117 13.56 -8.20 -16.30
C THR A 117 13.18 -6.76 -15.89
N VAL A 118 12.47 -6.01 -16.74
CA VAL A 118 11.92 -4.70 -16.34
C VAL A 118 10.97 -4.87 -15.15
N LEU A 119 10.02 -5.81 -15.22
CA LEU A 119 9.08 -6.11 -14.13
C LEU A 119 9.74 -6.53 -12.81
N ALA A 120 10.94 -7.13 -12.86
CA ALA A 120 11.68 -7.48 -11.65
C ALA A 120 12.14 -6.24 -10.87
N GLY A 121 12.28 -5.09 -11.54
CA GLY A 121 12.65 -3.80 -10.96
C GLY A 121 14.06 -3.77 -10.36
N ASP A 122 14.94 -4.69 -10.74
CA ASP A 122 16.32 -4.74 -10.25
C ASP A 122 17.24 -3.71 -10.93
N GLU A 123 18.52 -3.69 -10.55
CA GLU A 123 19.54 -2.76 -11.08
C GLU A 123 19.68 -2.82 -12.62
N THR A 124 19.23 -3.90 -13.27
CA THR A 124 19.27 -4.08 -14.72
C THR A 124 17.98 -3.66 -15.42
N ALA A 125 16.92 -3.29 -14.70
CA ALA A 125 15.60 -2.96 -15.27
C ALA A 125 15.68 -1.87 -16.36
N VAL A 126 16.43 -0.79 -16.15
CA VAL A 126 16.60 0.28 -17.16
C VAL A 126 17.33 -0.25 -18.41
N GLN A 127 18.36 -1.08 -18.23
CA GLN A 127 19.09 -1.69 -19.36
C GLN A 127 18.24 -2.71 -20.12
N ALA A 128 17.31 -3.38 -19.42
CA ALA A 128 16.36 -4.31 -20.01
C ALA A 128 15.25 -3.58 -20.79
N ALA A 129 14.76 -2.42 -20.30
CA ALA A 129 13.84 -1.57 -21.05
C ALA A 129 14.48 -1.06 -22.36
N ASP A 130 15.72 -0.60 -22.26
CA ASP A 130 16.58 -0.25 -23.41
C ASP A 130 16.75 -1.41 -24.40
N ALA A 131 16.91 -2.64 -23.91
CA ALA A 131 17.03 -3.84 -24.74
C ALA A 131 15.70 -4.20 -25.43
N PHE A 132 14.59 -4.14 -24.68
CA PHE A 132 13.23 -4.32 -25.20
C PHE A 132 12.93 -3.33 -26.35
N GLY A 133 13.18 -2.04 -26.15
CA GLY A 133 12.95 -1.03 -27.19
C GLY A 133 13.79 -1.26 -28.45
N ARG A 134 15.07 -1.65 -28.31
CA ARG A 134 15.93 -2.00 -29.46
C ARG A 134 15.43 -3.26 -30.18
N ASP A 135 15.07 -4.31 -29.45
CA ASP A 135 14.66 -5.59 -30.02
C ASP A 135 13.28 -5.48 -30.68
N ALA A 136 12.32 -4.77 -30.09
CA ALA A 136 11.04 -4.43 -30.71
C ALA A 136 11.25 -3.57 -31.99
N SER A 137 12.07 -2.53 -31.91
CA SER A 137 12.40 -1.70 -33.08
C SER A 137 13.07 -2.51 -34.21
N GLN A 138 13.90 -3.50 -33.87
CA GLN A 138 14.47 -4.44 -34.83
C GLN A 138 13.42 -5.40 -35.41
N PHE A 139 12.52 -5.92 -34.60
CA PHE A 139 11.44 -6.81 -35.00
C PHE A 139 10.54 -6.12 -36.05
N GLY A 140 10.01 -4.94 -35.74
CA GLY A 140 9.17 -4.17 -36.68
C GLY A 140 9.87 -3.87 -38.02
N ARG A 141 11.17 -3.52 -38.00
CA ARG A 141 11.95 -3.30 -39.24
C ARG A 141 12.12 -4.57 -40.08
N VAL A 142 12.31 -5.73 -39.45
CA VAL A 142 12.49 -7.01 -40.15
C VAL A 142 11.16 -7.52 -40.67
N LEU A 143 10.10 -7.46 -39.87
CA LEU A 143 8.73 -7.77 -40.25
C LEU A 143 8.28 -6.96 -41.48
N ASN A 144 8.44 -5.63 -41.45
CA ASN A 144 8.14 -4.81 -42.62
C ASN A 144 9.05 -5.15 -43.81
N GLY A 145 10.33 -5.44 -43.56
CA GLY A 145 11.25 -5.92 -44.59
C GLY A 145 10.82 -7.24 -45.24
N MET A 146 10.09 -8.12 -44.54
CA MET A 146 9.51 -9.33 -45.11
C MET A 146 8.22 -9.04 -45.90
N LEU A 147 7.40 -8.08 -45.47
CA LEU A 147 6.16 -7.68 -46.14
C LEU A 147 6.36 -6.84 -47.40
N GLU A 148 7.34 -5.93 -47.40
CA GLU A 148 7.58 -4.93 -48.45
C GLU A 148 8.91 -5.12 -49.19
N GLY A 149 9.87 -5.82 -48.57
CA GLY A 149 11.26 -5.86 -49.01
C GLY A 149 12.10 -4.75 -48.39
N ASN A 150 13.36 -5.02 -48.06
CA ASN A 150 14.28 -4.01 -47.52
C ASN A 150 15.71 -4.24 -48.04
N ALA A 151 16.14 -3.43 -49.02
CA ALA A 151 17.45 -3.52 -49.64
C ALA A 151 18.60 -3.25 -48.65
N THR A 152 18.42 -2.30 -47.72
CA THR A 152 19.43 -1.94 -46.71
C THR A 152 19.69 -3.09 -45.74
N LEU A 153 18.65 -3.80 -45.32
CA LEU A 153 18.74 -4.98 -44.46
C LEU A 153 18.97 -6.29 -45.25
N ARG A 154 18.99 -6.23 -46.59
CA ARG A 154 19.07 -7.38 -47.50
C ARG A 154 17.97 -8.43 -47.28
N ILE A 155 16.76 -7.97 -46.95
CA ILE A 155 15.58 -8.81 -46.79
C ILE A 155 14.79 -8.74 -48.09
N SER A 156 14.64 -9.87 -48.78
CA SER A 156 13.74 -9.98 -49.93
C SER A 156 12.30 -10.10 -49.44
N GLN A 157 11.39 -9.42 -50.13
CA GLN A 157 9.95 -9.52 -49.90
C GLN A 157 9.46 -10.99 -50.01
N VAL A 158 8.58 -11.41 -49.11
CA VAL A 158 7.91 -12.71 -49.18
C VAL A 158 6.81 -12.63 -50.25
N GLU A 159 6.85 -13.54 -51.22
CA GLU A 159 5.87 -13.62 -52.32
C GLU A 159 4.74 -14.62 -52.04
N ASP A 160 5.01 -15.64 -51.21
CA ASP A 160 4.03 -16.67 -50.86
C ASP A 160 2.82 -16.07 -50.14
N ARG A 161 1.61 -16.34 -50.65
CA ARG A 161 0.39 -15.66 -50.20
C ARG A 161 -0.01 -16.03 -48.77
N ASP A 162 0.17 -17.28 -48.39
CA ASP A 162 -0.23 -17.78 -47.09
C ASP A 162 0.76 -17.30 -46.01
N ALA A 163 2.06 -17.29 -46.32
CA ALA A 163 3.07 -16.65 -45.46
C ALA A 163 2.85 -15.13 -45.32
N ARG A 164 2.46 -14.42 -46.40
CA ARG A 164 2.14 -12.98 -46.34
C ARG A 164 0.91 -12.68 -45.49
N ALA A 165 -0.13 -13.50 -45.55
CA ALA A 165 -1.32 -13.33 -44.72
C ALA A 165 -0.96 -13.39 -43.23
N ARG A 166 -0.17 -14.40 -42.83
CA ARG A 166 0.34 -14.51 -41.46
C ARG A 166 1.26 -13.37 -41.05
N LEU A 167 2.11 -12.88 -41.94
CA LEU A 167 2.95 -11.71 -41.66
C LEU A 167 2.09 -10.44 -41.42
N ALA A 168 0.90 -10.33 -42.00
CA ALA A 168 -0.04 -9.25 -41.70
C ALA A 168 -0.73 -9.44 -40.33
N GLU A 169 -1.14 -10.67 -39.99
CA GLU A 169 -1.67 -11.01 -38.65
C GLU A 169 -0.62 -10.73 -37.55
N ILE A 170 0.64 -11.09 -37.80
CA ILE A 170 1.79 -10.77 -36.94
C ILE A 170 1.99 -9.26 -36.81
N ALA A 171 1.78 -8.47 -37.87
CA ALA A 171 1.91 -7.02 -37.82
C ALA A 171 0.83 -6.38 -36.93
N GLU A 172 -0.42 -6.80 -37.05
CA GLU A 172 -1.53 -6.37 -36.19
C GLU A 172 -1.26 -6.70 -34.70
N LEU A 173 -0.87 -7.94 -34.41
CA LEU A 173 -0.47 -8.35 -33.04
C LEU A 173 0.74 -7.57 -32.52
N PHE A 174 1.67 -7.17 -33.40
CA PHE A 174 2.88 -6.44 -33.02
C PHE A 174 2.64 -4.94 -32.79
N GLU A 175 1.53 -4.35 -33.26
CA GLU A 175 1.22 -2.94 -33.01
C GLU A 175 1.20 -2.64 -31.50
N PHE A 176 0.55 -3.49 -30.71
CA PHE A 176 0.54 -3.37 -29.25
C PHE A 176 1.95 -3.40 -28.65
N VAL A 177 2.79 -4.37 -29.06
CA VAL A 177 4.18 -4.48 -28.59
C VAL A 177 4.98 -3.22 -28.91
N SER A 178 4.78 -2.66 -30.11
CA SER A 178 5.48 -1.43 -30.53
C SER A 178 4.99 -0.19 -29.78
N GLY A 179 3.69 -0.07 -29.51
CA GLY A 179 3.12 1.03 -28.73
C GLY A 179 3.48 1.00 -27.25
N SER A 180 3.74 -0.19 -26.69
CA SER A 180 4.22 -0.35 -25.30
C SER A 180 5.69 0.04 -25.08
N VAL A 181 6.46 0.34 -26.13
CA VAL A 181 7.90 0.65 -26.02
C VAL A 181 8.15 1.89 -25.17
N ASP A 182 7.46 2.99 -25.47
CA ASP A 182 7.70 4.26 -24.79
C ASP A 182 7.23 4.21 -23.33
N GLU A 183 6.07 3.60 -23.04
CA GLU A 183 5.59 3.42 -21.65
C GLU A 183 6.58 2.59 -20.81
N ILE A 184 7.11 1.48 -21.34
CA ILE A 184 8.07 0.63 -20.62
C ILE A 184 9.41 1.35 -20.40
N LEU A 185 9.89 2.11 -21.38
CA LEU A 185 11.12 2.90 -21.26
C LEU A 185 10.97 4.00 -20.20
N GLU A 186 9.91 4.80 -20.30
CA GLU A 186 9.66 5.95 -19.43
C GLU A 186 9.41 5.54 -17.98
N THR A 187 8.79 4.39 -17.72
CA THR A 187 8.37 3.96 -16.37
C THR A 187 9.33 2.97 -15.69
N SER A 188 10.35 2.48 -16.39
CA SER A 188 11.38 1.60 -15.82
C SER A 188 12.19 2.22 -14.66
N PRO A 189 12.53 3.52 -14.64
CA PRO A 189 13.24 4.13 -13.51
C PRO A 189 12.38 4.23 -12.23
N GLU A 190 11.07 4.40 -12.36
CA GLU A 190 10.10 4.42 -11.26
C GLU A 190 9.98 3.03 -10.62
N LEU A 191 9.94 1.96 -11.43
CA LEU A 191 9.93 0.59 -10.90
C LEU A 191 11.18 0.31 -10.04
N TYR A 192 12.35 0.71 -10.53
CA TYR A 192 13.60 0.57 -9.77
C TYR A 192 13.55 1.32 -8.43
N GLN A 193 13.05 2.56 -8.42
CA GLN A 193 12.86 3.34 -7.18
C GLN A 193 11.85 2.68 -6.23
N VAL A 194 10.75 2.11 -6.73
CA VAL A 194 9.77 1.34 -5.93
C VAL A 194 10.40 0.08 -5.34
N ARG A 195 11.26 -0.60 -6.10
CA ARG A 195 11.99 -1.79 -5.64
C ARG A 195 13.01 -1.45 -4.55
N GLU A 196 13.79 -0.39 -4.74
CA GLU A 196 14.73 0.14 -3.75
C GLU A 196 13.99 0.57 -2.47
N ALA A 197 12.91 1.36 -2.62
CA ALA A 197 12.06 1.78 -1.51
C ALA A 197 11.46 0.58 -0.74
N SER A 198 11.04 -0.48 -1.44
CA SER A 198 10.54 -1.71 -0.81
C SER A 198 11.63 -2.43 0.00
N GLY A 199 12.86 -2.52 -0.53
CA GLY A 199 14.01 -3.07 0.18
C GLY A 199 14.38 -2.25 1.42
N ASN A 200 14.38 -0.92 1.30
CA ASN A 200 14.60 0.00 2.41
C ASN A 200 13.51 -0.13 3.48
N ILE A 201 12.23 -0.23 3.11
CA ILE A 201 11.12 -0.48 4.04
C ILE A 201 11.36 -1.79 4.81
N PHE A 202 11.72 -2.88 4.12
CA PHE A 202 11.94 -4.18 4.75
C PHE A 202 13.09 -4.14 5.77
N ASN A 203 14.22 -3.56 5.40
CA ASN A 203 15.40 -3.45 6.27
C ASN A 203 15.14 -2.51 7.44
N THR A 204 14.68 -1.28 7.17
CA THR A 204 14.41 -0.27 8.21
C THR A 204 13.27 -0.68 9.15
N SER A 205 12.27 -1.45 8.70
CA SER A 205 11.22 -1.95 9.61
C SER A 205 11.76 -2.92 10.67
N GLN A 206 12.81 -3.69 10.36
CA GLN A 206 13.45 -4.59 11.32
C GLN A 206 14.25 -3.77 12.35
N THR A 207 15.11 -2.86 11.88
CA THR A 207 15.88 -1.96 12.78
C THR A 207 14.96 -1.13 13.66
N LEU A 208 13.90 -0.55 13.09
CA LEU A 208 12.92 0.25 13.82
C LEU A 208 12.19 -0.58 14.90
N LEU A 209 11.90 -1.85 14.65
CA LEU A 209 11.29 -2.75 15.63
C LEU A 209 12.25 -3.04 16.80
N ASP A 210 13.52 -3.29 16.52
CA ASP A 210 14.56 -3.52 17.54
C ASP A 210 14.80 -2.26 18.37
N GLU A 211 14.95 -1.10 17.72
CA GLU A 211 15.20 0.18 18.39
C GLU A 211 13.99 0.66 19.21
N THR A 212 12.76 0.51 18.69
CA THR A 212 11.56 0.81 19.48
C THR A 212 11.38 -0.14 20.66
N SER A 213 11.83 -1.40 20.53
CA SER A 213 11.87 -2.34 21.65
C SER A 213 12.91 -1.94 22.70
N VAL A 214 14.10 -1.48 22.31
CA VAL A 214 15.12 -0.92 23.23
C VAL A 214 14.59 0.34 23.92
N LEU A 215 13.94 1.24 23.19
CA LEU A 215 13.32 2.47 23.70
C LEU A 215 12.19 2.15 24.70
N ALA A 216 11.34 1.16 24.42
CA ALA A 216 10.29 0.72 25.34
C ALA A 216 10.88 0.16 26.65
N ASN A 217 11.92 -0.68 26.54
CA ASN A 217 12.64 -1.23 27.69
C ASN A 217 13.36 -0.13 28.50
N SER A 218 13.93 0.89 27.86
CA SER A 218 14.58 2.00 28.56
C SER A 218 13.56 2.86 29.32
N LEU A 219 12.40 3.14 28.71
CA LEU A 219 11.29 3.85 29.33
C LEU A 219 10.72 3.06 30.54
N GLU A 220 10.51 1.75 30.39
CA GLU A 220 10.05 0.89 31.48
C GLU A 220 11.07 0.86 32.64
N ASN A 221 12.37 0.78 32.34
CA ASN A 221 13.43 0.82 33.35
C ASN A 221 13.54 2.18 34.05
N LEU A 222 13.27 3.30 33.36
CA LEU A 222 13.17 4.63 33.98
C LEU A 222 11.96 4.72 34.92
N VAL A 223 10.81 4.15 34.54
CA VAL A 223 9.63 4.03 35.42
C VAL A 223 9.96 3.17 36.64
N LYS A 224 10.56 1.99 36.47
CA LYS A 224 10.99 1.10 37.56
C LYS A 224 12.00 1.77 38.51
N ARG A 225 13.01 2.49 37.99
CA ARG A 225 13.95 3.24 38.84
C ARG A 225 13.27 4.39 39.59
N ARG A 226 12.29 5.05 38.99
CA ARG A 226 11.51 6.12 39.63
C ARG A 226 10.59 5.58 40.75
N THR A 227 10.03 4.37 40.60
CA THR A 227 9.18 3.74 41.62
C THR A 227 9.96 3.14 42.80
N VAL A 228 11.28 2.94 42.69
CA VAL A 228 12.16 2.49 43.80
C VAL A 228 12.51 3.63 44.79
N ASN A 229 12.22 4.90 44.47
CA ASN A 229 12.34 6.01 45.42
C ASN A 229 11.08 6.13 46.31
N THR A 230 10.78 5.02 47.01
CA THR A 230 9.43 4.65 47.49
C THR A 230 8.99 5.34 48.79
N VAL A 231 8.93 6.68 48.79
CA VAL A 231 8.15 7.44 49.79
C VAL A 231 7.00 8.19 49.13
N GLY A 232 7.22 8.79 47.95
CA GLY A 232 6.16 9.50 47.22
C GLY A 232 5.06 8.60 46.63
N GLY A 233 5.39 7.34 46.30
CA GLY A 233 4.45 6.40 45.69
C GLY A 233 3.28 6.03 46.61
N TYR A 234 3.53 5.86 47.91
CA TYR A 234 2.47 5.60 48.89
C TYR A 234 1.57 6.82 49.10
N VAL A 235 2.12 8.04 49.05
CA VAL A 235 1.33 9.29 49.18
C VAL A 235 0.43 9.49 47.96
N LEU A 236 0.95 9.27 46.74
CA LEU A 236 0.15 9.36 45.52
C LEU A 236 -0.91 8.24 45.43
N GLY A 237 -0.57 7.01 45.85
CA GLY A 237 -1.53 5.91 45.96
C GLY A 237 -2.65 6.21 46.98
N LEU A 238 -2.30 6.77 48.14
CA LEU A 238 -3.27 7.25 49.13
C LEU A 238 -4.14 8.40 48.59
N LEU A 239 -3.58 9.36 47.87
CA LEU A 239 -4.34 10.46 47.27
C LEU A 239 -5.29 9.97 46.17
N ALA A 240 -4.88 9.00 45.35
CA ALA A 240 -5.73 8.37 44.35
C ALA A 240 -6.89 7.60 45.01
N LEU A 241 -6.59 6.77 46.03
CA LEU A 241 -7.61 6.04 46.80
C LEU A 241 -8.57 6.99 47.53
N ALA A 242 -8.06 8.05 48.17
CA ALA A 242 -8.88 9.06 48.83
C ALA A 242 -9.81 9.79 47.84
N SER A 243 -9.31 10.10 46.64
CA SER A 243 -10.10 10.71 45.56
C SER A 243 -11.23 9.78 45.09
N ILE A 244 -10.94 8.49 44.90
CA ILE A 244 -11.93 7.47 44.53
C ILE A 244 -13.01 7.33 45.62
N ILE A 245 -12.62 7.29 46.90
CA ILE A 245 -13.56 7.23 48.04
C ILE A 245 -14.44 8.49 48.11
N LEU A 246 -13.86 9.68 47.88
CA LEU A 246 -14.60 10.94 47.89
C LEU A 246 -15.64 10.99 46.76
N ILE A 247 -15.26 10.57 45.54
CA ILE A 247 -16.16 10.46 44.39
C ILE A 247 -17.30 9.47 44.69
N GLY A 248 -16.99 8.31 45.28
CA GLY A 248 -18.01 7.34 45.71
C GLY A 248 -19.00 7.89 46.73
N LEU A 249 -18.55 8.64 47.73
CA LEU A 249 -19.42 9.27 48.73
C LEU A 249 -20.30 10.38 48.16
N VAL A 250 -19.80 11.15 47.18
CA VAL A 250 -20.61 12.15 46.45
C VAL A 250 -21.68 11.44 45.62
N MET A 251 -21.29 10.42 44.84
CA MET A 251 -22.22 9.64 44.01
C MET A 251 -23.33 8.99 44.83
N VAL A 252 -23.03 8.37 45.98
CA VAL A 252 -24.04 7.77 46.87
C VAL A 252 -24.99 8.82 47.48
N ARG A 253 -24.51 10.04 47.75
CA ARG A 253 -25.37 11.15 48.22
C ARG A 253 -26.28 11.68 47.10
N GLU A 254 -25.75 11.80 45.89
CA GLU A 254 -26.48 12.20 44.68
C GLU A 254 -27.61 11.21 44.35
N THR A 255 -27.29 9.89 44.33
CA THR A 255 -28.27 8.82 44.07
C THR A 255 -29.37 8.78 45.12
N ASN A 256 -29.04 8.94 46.41
CA ASN A 256 -30.05 9.01 47.47
C ASN A 256 -30.93 10.28 47.41
N ARG A 257 -30.41 11.39 46.87
CA ARG A 257 -31.21 12.60 46.62
C ARG A 257 -32.23 12.36 45.49
N GLN A 258 -31.79 11.79 44.37
CA GLN A 258 -32.67 11.46 43.24
C GLN A 258 -33.76 10.43 43.60
N LEU A 259 -33.43 9.42 44.43
CA LEU A 259 -34.42 8.45 44.92
C LEU A 259 -35.52 9.11 45.76
N ARG A 260 -35.18 10.11 46.60
CA ARG A 260 -36.16 10.86 47.41
C ARG A 260 -37.06 11.77 46.56
N GLU A 261 -36.50 12.45 45.56
CA GLU A 261 -37.29 13.26 44.62
C GLU A 261 -38.24 12.40 43.76
N THR A 262 -37.81 11.19 43.41
CA THR A 262 -38.65 10.23 42.67
C THR A 262 -39.78 9.67 43.54
N ALA A 263 -39.51 9.35 44.81
CA ALA A 263 -40.52 8.90 45.77
C ALA A 263 -41.61 9.96 46.02
N GLN A 264 -41.22 11.23 46.26
CA GLN A 264 -42.16 12.31 46.51
C GLN A 264 -43.08 12.65 45.32
N LYS A 265 -42.61 12.42 44.07
CA LYS A 265 -43.47 12.54 42.88
C LYS A 265 -44.51 11.42 42.81
N SER A 266 -44.16 10.21 43.26
CA SER A 266 -45.10 9.08 43.32
C SER A 266 -46.21 9.31 44.36
N GLU A 267 -45.84 9.71 45.59
CA GLU A 267 -46.81 10.00 46.66
C GLU A 267 -47.80 11.12 46.29
N ARG A 268 -47.32 12.20 45.65
CA ARG A 268 -48.19 13.31 45.24
C ARG A 268 -49.20 12.92 44.16
N ASN A 269 -48.84 12.04 43.22
CA ASN A 269 -49.80 11.51 42.25
C ASN A 269 -50.84 10.61 42.94
N GLN A 270 -50.45 9.82 43.95
CA GLN A 270 -51.38 8.97 44.70
C GLN A 270 -52.32 9.78 45.61
N THR A 271 -51.83 10.83 46.28
CA THR A 271 -52.70 11.73 47.08
C THR A 271 -53.63 12.58 46.22
N ALA A 272 -53.24 12.96 45.00
CA ALA A 272 -54.16 13.64 44.07
C ALA A 272 -55.35 12.75 43.67
N ILE A 273 -55.13 11.44 43.51
CA ILE A 273 -56.19 10.46 43.23
C ILE A 273 -57.10 10.27 44.45
N MET A 274 -56.52 10.10 45.65
CA MET A 274 -57.28 9.94 46.90
C MET A 274 -58.13 11.18 47.24
N ARG A 275 -57.59 12.39 47.04
CA ARG A 275 -58.31 13.63 47.35
C ARG A 275 -59.47 13.91 46.39
N LEU A 276 -59.36 13.48 45.12
CA LEU A 276 -60.49 13.46 44.19
C LEU A 276 -61.59 12.44 44.57
N LEU A 277 -61.26 11.45 45.41
CA LEU A 277 -62.24 10.55 46.03
C LEU A 277 -62.89 11.21 47.26
N ASP A 278 -62.09 11.66 48.23
CA ASP A 278 -62.57 12.21 49.50
C ASP A 278 -63.39 13.51 49.34
N GLU A 279 -63.09 14.35 48.34
CA GLU A 279 -63.81 15.62 48.11
C GLU A 279 -65.20 15.39 47.47
N ILE A 280 -65.48 14.18 46.99
CA ILE A 280 -66.83 13.71 46.65
C ILE A 280 -67.56 13.19 47.90
N GLU A 281 -66.83 12.66 48.88
CA GLU A 281 -67.38 12.00 50.07
C GLU A 281 -67.69 12.99 51.22
N ASN A 282 -66.82 13.97 51.47
CA ASN A 282 -66.94 14.85 52.64
C ASN A 282 -67.62 16.21 52.37
N LEU A 283 -68.22 16.41 51.20
CA LEU A 283 -69.21 17.48 50.98
C LEU A 283 -70.56 17.17 51.69
N ALA A 284 -70.64 16.06 52.43
CA ALA A 284 -71.88 15.46 52.91
C ALA A 284 -72.27 15.77 54.36
N ASP A 285 -71.34 16.11 55.28
CA ASP A 285 -71.60 15.82 56.72
C ASP A 285 -70.95 16.78 57.78
N GLY A 286 -70.86 18.08 57.52
CA GLY A 286 -70.27 19.06 58.46
C GLY A 286 -71.28 19.98 59.19
N ASP A 287 -71.30 19.94 60.53
CA ASP A 287 -71.90 20.91 61.49
C ASP A 287 -71.35 20.53 62.90
N LEU A 288 -71.07 21.40 63.88
CA LEU A 288 -71.15 22.87 64.04
C LEU A 288 -69.84 23.42 64.64
#